data_AF-A0A933CV77-F1
#
_entry.id   AF-A0A933CV77-F1
#
_cell.length_a   1.000
_cell.length_b   1.000
_cell.length_c   1.000
_cell.angle_alpha   90.00
_cell.angle_beta   90.00
_cell.angle_gamma   90.00
#
_symmetry.space_group_name_H-M   'P 1'
#
loop_
_entity.id
_entity.type
_entity.pdbx_description
1 polymer ?
#
loop_
_entity_poly.entity_id
_entity_poly.type
_entity_poly.pdbx_seq_one_letter_code
_entity_poly.pdbx_strand_id
1 'polypeptide(L)' 'MLITCLSNVATQVGVGRIMGGSKFHYPVGNPDVPAHEELSWRIDLMNKALRALEAAVDSPTLL' A
#
# COMPACT_ATOMS: atom_id res chain seq x y z
N MET A 1 -1.65 -1.68 -9.26
CA MET A 1 -1.03 -1.84 -7.93
C MET A 1 -2.12 -1.77 -6.88
N LEU A 2 -2.05 -2.58 -5.83
CA LEU A 2 -2.99 -2.58 -4.70
C LEU A 2 -2.25 -2.31 -3.39
N ILE A 3 -2.75 -1.36 -2.60
CA ILE A 3 -2.29 -1.15 -1.22
C ILE A 3 -3.33 -1.80 -0.29
N THR A 4 -2.92 -2.79 0.49
CA THR A 4 -3.85 -3.59 1.29
C THR A 4 -3.18 -4.20 2.52
N CYS A 5 -3.97 -4.51 3.54
CA CYS A 5 -3.54 -5.32 4.68
C CYS A 5 -3.82 -6.82 4.48
N LEU A 6 -4.38 -7.20 3.33
CA LEU A 6 -4.70 -8.57 2.95
C LEU A 6 -3.74 -9.06 1.84
N SER A 7 -2.44 -8.94 2.05
CA SER A 7 -1.41 -9.28 1.05
C SER A 7 -1.53 -10.72 0.56
N ASN A 8 -1.79 -11.68 1.45
CA ASN A 8 -1.94 -13.10 1.08
C ASN A 8 -3.10 -13.33 0.10
N VAL A 9 -4.25 -12.69 0.34
CA VAL A 9 -5.41 -12.78 -0.57
C VAL A 9 -5.08 -12.12 -1.89
N ALA A 10 -4.46 -10.94 -1.86
CA ALA A 10 -4.05 -10.22 -3.06
C ALA A 10 -3.07 -11.04 -3.92
N THR A 11 -2.13 -11.76 -3.30
CA THR A 11 -1.23 -12.69 -4.00
C THR A 11 -2.01 -13.84 -4.63
N GLN A 12 -2.93 -14.48 -3.89
CA GLN A 12 -3.71 -15.62 -4.38
C GLN A 12 -4.61 -15.28 -5.57
N VAL A 13 -5.17 -14.07 -5.61
CA VAL A 13 -6.00 -13.60 -6.75
C VAL A 13 -5.19 -12.99 -7.89
N GLY A 14 -3.86 -13.06 -7.83
CA GLY A 14 -2.98 -12.67 -8.92
C GLY A 14 -2.73 -11.17 -9.08
N VAL A 15 -2.84 -10.38 -8.00
CA VAL A 15 -2.53 -8.95 -8.07
C VAL A 15 -1.04 -8.75 -8.38
N GLY A 16 -0.74 -8.16 -9.53
CA GLY A 16 0.65 -8.03 -10.01
C GLY A 16 1.59 -7.23 -9.11
N ARG A 17 1.10 -6.16 -8.47
CA ARG A 17 1.89 -5.34 -7.52
C ARG A 17 1.09 -5.08 -6.25
N ILE A 18 1.64 -5.47 -5.11
CA ILE A 18 0.99 -5.40 -3.81
C ILE A 18 1.90 -4.58 -2.89
N MET A 19 1.34 -3.63 -2.14
CA MET A 19 2.04 -2.93 -1.08
C MET A 19 1.26 -3.09 0.22
N GLY A 20 2.00 -3.19 1.32
CA GLY A 20 1.43 -3.24 2.65
C GLY A 20 0.70 -1.95 3.01
N GLY A 21 -0.56 -2.06 3.42
CA GLY A 21 -1.28 -1.01 4.12
C GLY A 21 -0.87 -0.91 5.60
N SER A 22 -1.45 0.06 6.31
CA SER A 22 -1.24 0.31 7.74
C SER A 22 -1.96 -0.74 8.61
N LYS A 23 -3.12 -0.40 9.18
CA LYS A 23 -3.96 -1.28 9.99
C LYS A 23 -5.04 -1.91 9.13
N PHE A 24 -5.57 -3.06 9.57
CA PHE A 24 -6.68 -3.73 8.89
C PHE A 24 -7.88 -2.80 8.64
N HIS A 25 -8.26 -2.04 9.67
CA HIS A 25 -9.12 -0.87 9.50
C HIS A 25 -8.27 0.31 9.04
N TYR A 26 -8.71 1.01 8.01
CA TYR A 26 -8.00 2.16 7.43
C TYR A 26 -6.61 1.76 6.86
N PRO A 27 -6.55 0.87 5.85
CA PRO A 27 -5.27 0.41 5.28
C PRO A 27 -4.44 1.54 4.66
N VAL A 28 -5.09 2.67 4.33
CA VAL A 28 -4.49 3.85 3.69
C VAL A 28 -4.74 5.12 4.50
N GLY A 29 -4.85 5.02 5.83
CA GLY A 29 -4.99 6.20 6.69
C GLY A 29 -5.00 5.86 8.18
N ASN A 30 -5.09 6.89 9.02
CA ASN A 30 -5.25 6.69 10.46
C ASN A 30 -6.11 7.83 11.06
N PRO A 31 -7.35 7.57 11.50
CA PRO A 31 -8.20 8.60 12.09
C PRO A 31 -7.77 8.99 13.51
N ASP A 32 -6.90 8.21 14.15
CA ASP A 32 -6.48 8.42 15.53
C ASP A 32 -5.37 9.49 15.66
N VAL A 33 -4.87 10.03 14.54
CA VAL A 33 -3.78 11.03 14.53
C VAL A 33 -4.25 12.38 13.97
N PRO A 34 -3.58 13.48 14.32
CA PRO A 34 -3.89 14.79 13.76
C PRO A 34 -3.81 14.81 12.22
N ALA A 35 -4.71 15.55 11.58
CA ALA A 35 -4.84 15.57 10.12
C ALA A 35 -3.54 15.93 9.37
N HIS A 36 -2.68 16.77 9.95
CA HIS A 36 -1.41 17.17 9.32
C HIS A 36 -0.36 16.05 9.35
N GLU A 37 -0.31 15.25 10.42
CA GLU A 37 0.55 14.06 10.51
C GLU A 37 0.04 12.98 9.56
N GLU A 38 -1.28 12.80 9.52
CA GLU A 38 -1.95 11.85 8.62
C GLU A 38 -1.66 12.17 7.14
N LEU A 39 -1.77 13.44 6.77
CA LEU A 39 -1.44 13.92 5.42
C LEU A 39 0.02 13.65 5.06
N SER A 40 0.94 13.95 5.98
CA SER A 40 2.38 13.73 5.77
C SER A 40 2.65 12.24 5.53
N TRP A 41 2.04 11.37 6.33
CA TRP A 41 2.12 9.93 6.16
C TRP A 41 1.51 9.45 4.83
N ARG A 42 0.38 10.01 4.39
CA ARG A 42 -0.23 9.67 3.09
C ARG A 42 0.67 10.05 1.92
N ILE A 43 1.34 11.20 2.00
CA ILE A 43 2.29 11.64 0.97
C ILE A 43 3.44 10.62 0.86
N ASP A 44 3.99 10.17 1.99
CA ASP A 44 5.04 9.15 2.01
C ASP A 44 4.56 7.81 1.45
N LEU A 45 3.35 7.38 1.78
CA LEU A 45 2.74 6.18 1.22
C LEU A 45 2.61 6.28 -0.31
N MET A 46 2.14 7.42 -0.83
CA MET A 46 1.99 7.62 -2.27
C MET A 46 3.33 7.68 -3.00
N ASN A 47 4.35 8.30 -2.40
CA ASN A 47 5.70 8.30 -2.96
C ASN A 47 6.29 6.88 -3.03
N LYS A 48 6.05 6.03 -2.02
CA LYS A 48 6.42 4.61 -2.08
C LYS A 48 5.66 3.89 -3.20
N ALA A 49 4.36 4.12 -3.32
CA ALA A 49 3.54 3.53 -4.37
C ALA A 49 4.02 3.92 -5.77
N LEU A 50 4.41 5.18 -5.97
CA LEU A 50 4.99 5.64 -7.24
C LEU A 50 6.27 4.87 -7.58
N ARG A 51 7.21 4.74 -6.64
CA ARG A 51 8.44 3.95 -6.84
C ARG A 51 8.16 2.48 -7.14
N ALA A 52 7.17 1.90 -6.47
CA ALA A 52 6.79 0.51 -6.69
C ALA A 52 6.13 0.29 -8.07
N LEU A 53 5.47 1.30 -8.65
CA LEU A 53 4.96 1.22 -10.02
C LEU A 53 6.10 1.14 -11.05
N GLU A 54 7.24 1.77 -10.76
CA GLU A 54 8.43 1.75 -11.63
C GLU A 54 9.15 0.39 -11.60
N ALA A 55 8.93 -0.43 -10.56
CA ALA A 55 9.53 -1.75 -10.47
C ALA A 55 8.98 -2.68 -11.56
N ALA A 56 9.89 -3.35 -12.29
CA ALA A 56 9.53 -4.43 -13.20
C ALA A 56 9.04 -5.64 -12.37
N VAL A 57 7.89 -6.20 -12.75
CA VAL A 57 7.32 -7.40 -12.13
C VAL A 57 6.84 -8.35 -13.21
N ASP A 58 7.11 -9.63 -13.04
CA ASP A 58 6.70 -10.73 -13.91
C ASP A 58 5.63 -11.63 -13.27
N SER A 59 5.39 -11.45 -11.98
CA SER A 59 4.49 -12.24 -11.14
C SER A 59 3.95 -11.40 -9.98
N PRO A 60 2.89 -11.83 -9.28
CA PRO A 60 2.39 -11.14 -8.08
C PRO A 60 3.50 -10.87 -7.06
N THR A 61 3.86 -9.61 -6.89
CA THR A 61 5.03 -9.19 -6.08
C THR A 61 4.61 -8.25 -4.96
N LEU A 62 5.13 -8.51 -3.76
CA LEU A 62 5.02 -7.60 -2.62
C LEU A 62 6.19 -6.59 -2.65
N LEU A 63 5.87 -5.30 -2.68
CA LEU A 63 6.78 -4.16 -2.86
C LEU A 63 6.70 -3.17 -1.69
#